data_AF-A0A524EU79-F1
#
_entry.id   AF-A0A524EU79-F1
#
_cell.length_a   1.000
_cell.length_b   1.000
_cell.length_c   1.000
_cell.angle_alpha   90.00
_cell.angle_beta   90.00
_cell.angle_gamma   90.00
#
_symmetry.space_group_name_H-M   'P 1'
#
loop_
_entity.id
_entity.type
_entity.pdbx_description
1 polymer ?
#
loop_
_entity_poly.entity_id
_entity_poly.type
_entity_poly.pdbx_seq_one_letter_code
_entity_poly.pdbx_strand_id
1 'polypeptide(L)' 'MTYVKTRDAERVKPVSMGKIEELDTKKYEQNLQNVLEQFLDALDINWEEIKGMKRLDAFGI' A
#
# COMPACT_ATOMS: atom_id res chain seq x y z
N MET A 1 19.46 -7.94 9.56
CA MET A 1 19.24 -6.53 9.94
C MET A 1 17.90 -6.11 9.36
N THR A 2 16.97 -5.62 10.19
CA THR A 2 15.60 -5.26 9.75
C THR A 2 15.44 -3.75 9.77
N TYR A 3 14.78 -3.20 8.76
CA TYR A 3 14.63 -1.76 8.55
C TYR A 3 13.17 -1.38 8.29
N VAL A 4 12.85 -0.13 8.57
CA VAL A 4 11.53 0.46 8.33
C VAL A 4 11.67 1.75 7.53
N LYS A 5 10.67 2.04 6.70
CA LYS A 5 10.54 3.29 5.94
C LYS A 5 9.89 4.34 6.83
N THR A 6 10.51 5.51 6.89
CA THR A 6 10.06 6.63 7.71
C THR A 6 9.76 7.85 6.85
N ARG A 7 8.96 8.76 7.39
CA ARG A 7 8.56 10.03 6.75
C ARG A 7 9.54 11.17 7.04
N ASP A 8 10.47 10.96 7.97
CA ASP A 8 11.47 11.94 8.34
C ASP A 8 12.65 12.00 7.35
N ALA A 9 13.61 12.88 7.64
CA ALA A 9 14.73 13.17 6.76
C ALA A 9 15.60 11.94 6.45
N GLU A 10 15.70 10.98 7.39
CA GLU A 10 16.51 9.77 7.20
C GLU A 10 15.83 8.76 6.26
N ARG A 11 14.48 8.81 6.12
CA ARG A 11 13.64 8.00 5.22
C ARG A 11 13.68 6.48 5.43
N VAL A 12 14.69 5.95 6.09
CA VAL A 12 14.91 4.56 6.46
C VAL A 12 15.63 4.52 7.80
N LYS A 13 15.13 3.70 8.73
CA LYS A 13 15.82 3.43 10.00
C LYS A 13 15.90 1.95 10.30
N PRO A 14 16.91 1.48 11.06
CA PRO A 14 16.84 0.18 11.71
C PRO A 14 15.57 0.07 12.54
N VAL A 15 14.96 -1.11 12.61
CA VAL A 15 13.69 -1.30 13.34
C VAL A 15 13.82 -0.91 14.83
N SER A 16 15.01 -1.06 15.41
CA SER A 16 15.33 -0.68 16.78
C SER A 16 15.37 0.84 17.02
N MET A 17 15.45 1.65 15.97
CA MET A 17 15.54 3.12 16.02
C MET A 17 14.32 3.81 15.41
N GLY A 18 13.42 3.06 14.76
CA GLY A 18 12.19 3.61 14.18
C GLY A 18 11.08 3.73 15.22
N LYS A 19 10.33 4.84 15.16
CA LYS A 19 9.10 5.01 15.94
C LYS A 19 7.86 4.78 15.07
N ILE A 20 6.79 4.25 15.66
CA ILE A 20 5.51 4.00 14.95
C ILE A 20 4.99 5.26 14.27
N GLU A 21 5.06 6.41 14.95
CA GLU A 21 4.60 7.70 14.45
C GLU A 21 5.40 8.19 13.23
N GLU A 22 6.65 7.75 13.09
CA GLU A 22 7.54 8.15 12.00
C GLU A 22 7.34 7.27 10.76
N LEU A 23 6.66 6.12 10.87
CA LEU A 23 6.50 5.17 9.78
C LEU A 23 5.77 5.80 8.59
N ASP A 24 6.27 5.51 7.38
CA ASP A 24 5.62 5.89 6.13
C ASP A 24 4.56 4.84 5.75
N THR A 25 3.49 4.77 6.52
CA THR A 25 2.38 3.80 6.32
C THR A 25 1.81 3.88 4.91
N LYS A 26 1.69 5.09 4.37
CA LYS A 26 1.24 5.33 2.99
C LYS A 26 2.15 4.64 1.96
N LYS A 27 3.47 4.62 2.18
CA LYS A 27 4.39 3.91 1.29
C LYS A 27 4.16 2.40 1.31
N TYR A 28 3.84 1.83 2.47
CA TYR A 28 3.52 0.42 2.59
C TYR A 28 2.19 0.08 1.91
N GLU A 29 1.15 0.88 2.12
CA GLU A 29 -0.15 0.73 1.45
C GLU A 29 -0.01 0.80 -0.07
N GLN A 30 0.74 1.80 -0.58
CA GLN A 30 1.02 1.92 -2.01
C GLN A 30 1.77 0.70 -2.55
N ASN A 31 2.78 0.21 -1.83
CA ASN A 31 3.51 -0.97 -2.29
C ASN A 31 2.62 -2.21 -2.33
N LEU A 32 1.74 -2.40 -1.34
CA LEU A 32 0.77 -3.50 -1.33
C LEU A 32 -0.20 -3.38 -2.50
N GLN A 33 -0.73 -2.17 -2.74
CA GLN A 33 -1.62 -1.90 -3.87
C GLN A 33 -0.91 -2.20 -5.19
N ASN A 34 0.31 -1.70 -5.40
CA ASN A 34 1.07 -1.93 -6.64
C ASN A 34 1.34 -3.41 -6.88
N VAL A 35 1.67 -4.18 -5.83
CA VAL A 35 1.89 -5.62 -5.93
C VAL A 35 0.60 -6.34 -6.29
N LEU A 36 -0.52 -5.94 -5.68
CA LEU A 36 -1.83 -6.49 -6.01
C LEU A 36 -2.24 -6.17 -7.45
N GLU A 37 -2.08 -4.93 -7.89
CA GLU A 37 -2.32 -4.49 -9.28
C GLU A 37 -1.54 -5.36 -10.27
N GLN A 38 -0.23 -5.56 -10.03
CA GLN A 38 0.58 -6.45 -10.88
C GLN A 38 0.07 -7.90 -10.92
N PHE A 39 -0.40 -8.44 -9.79
CA PHE A 39 -0.98 -9.79 -9.77
C PHE A 39 -2.31 -9.86 -10.52
N LEU A 40 -3.15 -8.84 -10.40
CA LEU A 40 -4.43 -8.76 -11.09
C LEU A 40 -4.25 -8.59 -12.60
N ASP A 41 -3.31 -7.74 -13.01
CA ASP A 41 -2.94 -7.56 -14.41
C ASP A 41 -2.47 -8.88 -15.04
N ALA A 42 -1.70 -9.70 -14.29
CA ALA A 42 -1.28 -11.02 -14.75
C ALA A 42 -2.45 -12.02 -14.92
N LEU A 43 -3.61 -11.74 -14.32
CA LEU A 43 -4.85 -12.50 -14.44
C LEU A 43 -5.83 -11.84 -15.44
N ASP A 44 -5.41 -10.79 -16.16
CA ASP A 44 -6.25 -9.98 -17.06
C ASP A 44 -7.42 -9.29 -16.33
N ILE A 45 -7.23 -8.93 -15.06
CA ILE A 45 -8.21 -8.24 -14.23
C ILE A 45 -7.76 -6.80 -13.99
N ASN A 46 -8.58 -5.82 -14.36
CA ASN A 46 -8.25 -4.41 -14.15
C ASN A 46 -8.62 -3.94 -12.73
N TRP A 47 -7.65 -3.37 -12.02
CA TRP A 47 -7.85 -2.84 -10.67
C TRP A 47 -8.91 -1.73 -10.58
N GLU A 48 -9.02 -0.87 -11.60
CA GLU A 48 -10.01 0.21 -11.61
C GLU A 48 -11.44 -0.33 -11.76
N GLU A 49 -11.63 -1.47 -12.42
CA GLU A 49 -12.91 -2.18 -12.47
C GLU A 49 -13.29 -2.73 -11.10
N ILE A 50 -12.34 -3.34 -10.37
CA ILE A 50 -12.56 -3.83 -9.01
C ILE A 50 -12.93 -2.69 -8.05
N LYS A 51 -12.22 -1.55 -8.11
CA LYS A 51 -12.56 -0.36 -7.33
C LYS A 51 -13.95 0.17 -7.68
N GLY A 52 -14.29 0.18 -8.97
CA GLY A 52 -15.61 0.58 -9.46
C GLY A 52 -16.73 -0.28 -8.89
N MET A 53 -16.59 -1.60 -8.96
CA MET A 53 -17.56 -2.56 -8.39
C MET A 53 -17.78 -2.34 -6.89
N LYS A 54 -16.70 -2.24 -6.10
CA LYS A 54 -16.81 -1.96 -4.65
C LYS A 54 -17.52 -0.65 -4.34
N ARG A 55 -17.39 0.37 -5.18
CA ARG A 55 -18.11 1.65 -5.00
C ARG A 55 -19.59 1.48 -5.28
N LEU A 56 -19.97 0.76 -6.34
CA LEU A 56 -21.36 0.48 -6.67
C LEU A 56 -22.06 -0.33 -5.57
N ASP A 57 -21.40 -1.39 -5.07
CA ASP A 57 -21.90 -2.19 -3.93
C ASP A 57 -22.13 -1.32 -2.67
N ALA A 58 -21.25 -0.35 -2.42
CA ALA A 58 -21.37 0.57 -1.28
C ALA A 58 -22.57 1.54 -1.39
N PHE A 59 -23.10 1.76 -2.60
CA PHE A 59 -24.31 2.56 -2.84
C PHE A 59 -25.58 1.70 -2.98
N GLY A 60 -25.47 0.37 -2.87
CA GLY A 60 -26.63 -0.54 -2.82
C GLY A 60 -27.44 -0.62 -4.10
N ILE A 61 -26.80 -0.46 -5.26
CA ILE A 61 -27.40 -0.68 -6.59
C ILE A 61 -27.00 -2.05 -7.13
#